data_AF-A0A952EZ57-F1
#
_entry.id   AF-A0A952EZ57-F1
#
_cell.length_a   1.000
_cell.length_b   1.000
_cell.length_c   1.000
_cell.angle_alpha   90.00
_cell.angle_beta   90.00
_cell.angle_gamma   90.00
#
_symmetry.space_group_name_H-M   'P 1'
#
loop_
_entity.id
_entity.type
_entity.pdbx_description
1 polymer ?
#
loop_
_entity_poly.entity_id
_entity_poly.type
_entity_poly.pdbx_seq_one_letter_code
_entity_poly.pdbx_strand_id
1 'polypeptide(L)' 'MAIKVAQIGTGNVGRHALTQLITDPRFELTAVWVSSDSKAGKDAAELA' A
#
# COMPACT_ATOMS: atom_id res chain seq x y z
N MET A 1 1.58 19.83 -0.23
CA MET A 1 2.65 18.81 -0.22
C MET A 1 2.02 17.49 0.20
N ALA A 2 2.27 16.41 -0.53
CA ALA A 2 1.78 15.09 -0.14
C ALA A 2 2.64 14.52 0.99
N ILE A 3 2.02 13.74 1.88
CA ILE A 3 2.71 13.00 2.93
C ILE A 3 3.24 11.71 2.31
N LYS A 4 4.56 11.51 2.35
CA LYS A 4 5.19 10.29 1.87
C LYS A 4 4.99 9.16 2.87
N VAL A 5 4.41 8.05 2.42
CA VAL A 5 4.03 6.93 3.28
C VAL A 5 4.59 5.61 2.75
N ALA A 6 5.11 4.79 3.66
CA ALA A 6 5.35 3.38 3.43
C ALA A 6 4.31 2.56 4.21
N GLN A 7 3.67 1.58 3.55
CA GLN A 7 2.73 0.68 4.23
C GLN A 7 3.35 -0.69 4.46
N ILE A 8 3.25 -1.19 5.69
CA ILE A 8 3.75 -2.51 6.08
C ILE A 8 2.56 -3.44 6.32
N GLY A 9 2.44 -4.46 5.48
CA GLY A 9 1.36 -5.44 5.55
C GLY A 9 0.12 -5.06 4.73
N THR A 10 -0.44 -6.07 4.05
CA THR A 10 -1.61 -5.95 3.15
C THR A 10 -2.66 -7.02 3.48
N GLY A 11 -2.93 -7.20 4.77
CA GLY A 11 -3.98 -8.09 5.26
C GLY A 11 -5.38 -7.49 5.09
N ASN A 12 -6.37 -8.04 5.81
CA ASN A 12 -7.77 -7.60 5.69
C ASN A 12 -7.95 -6.09 5.90
N VAL A 13 -7.31 -5.51 6.92
CA VAL A 13 -7.35 -4.05 7.14
C VAL A 13 -6.39 -3.31 6.21
N GLY A 14 -5.20 -3.89 6.03
CA GLY A 14 -4.13 -3.27 5.24
C GLY A 14 -4.55 -2.97 3.80
N ARG A 15 -5.31 -3.86 3.14
CA ARG A 15 -5.75 -3.63 1.76
C ARG A 15 -6.63 -2.37 1.62
N HIS A 16 -7.55 -2.15 2.58
CA HIS A 16 -8.43 -0.97 2.58
C HIS A 16 -7.66 0.31 2.87
N ALA A 17 -6.71 0.27 3.81
CA ALA A 17 -5.81 1.39 4.05
C ALA A 17 -4.97 1.69 2.80
N LEU A 18 -4.50 0.66 2.10
CA LEU A 18 -3.72 0.79 0.88
C LEU A 18 -4.54 1.44 -0.24
N THR A 19 -5.80 1.03 -0.44
CA THR A 19 -6.72 1.69 -1.39
C THR A 19 -6.84 3.18 -1.09
N GLN A 20 -7.00 3.56 0.18
CA GLN A 20 -7.13 4.97 0.57
C GLN A 20 -5.83 5.74 0.34
N LEU A 21 -4.67 5.18 0.68
CA LEU A 21 -3.37 5.82 0.43
C LEU A 21 -3.09 6.03 -1.06
N ILE A 22 -3.55 5.12 -1.93
CA ILE A 22 -3.40 5.24 -3.39
C ILE A 22 -4.32 6.32 -3.97
N THR A 23 -5.54 6.41 -3.47
CA THR A 23 -6.59 7.26 -4.07
C THR A 23 -6.64 8.68 -3.51
N ASP A 24 -6.09 8.91 -2.32
CA ASP A 24 -6.13 10.21 -1.66
C ASP A 24 -4.89 11.07 -2.01
N PRO A 25 -5.08 12.20 -2.72
CA PRO A 25 -3.98 13.03 -3.21
C PRO A 25 -3.18 13.73 -2.09
N ARG A 26 -3.63 13.65 -0.83
CA ARG A 26 -2.85 14.11 0.32
C ARG A 26 -1.68 13.20 0.64
N PHE A 27 -1.66 11.97 0.11
CA PHE A 27 -0.64 10.97 0.37
C PHE A 27 0.09 10.59 -0.92
N GLU A 28 1.37 10.25 -0.77
CA GLU A 28 2.21 9.67 -1.81
C GLU A 28 2.71 8.32 -1.28
N LEU A 29 2.18 7.23 -1.81
CA LEU A 29 2.64 5.89 -1.45
C LEU A 29 4.02 5.63 -2.09
N THR A 30 5.06 5.57 -1.27
CA THR A 30 6.44 5.42 -1.75
C THR A 30 7.00 4.01 -1.59
N ALA A 31 6.39 3.18 -0.75
CA ALA A 31 6.79 1.79 -0.55
C ALA A 31 5.67 0.94 0.04
N VAL A 32 5.67 -0.35 -0.29
CA VAL A 32 4.82 -1.37 0.33
C VAL A 32 5.69 -2.57 0.69
N TRP A 33 5.53 -3.08 1.90
CA TRP A 33 6.14 -4.34 2.31
C TRP A 33 5.07 -5.41 2.57
N VAL A 34 5.37 -6.63 2.17
CA VAL A 34 4.53 -7.81 2.38
C VAL A 34 5.37 -8.94 2.98
N SER A 35 4.75 -9.77 3.81
CA SER A 35 5.41 -10.91 4.45
C SER A 35 5.30 -12.21 3.66
N SER A 36 4.42 -12.28 2.65
CA SER A 36 4.14 -13.50 1.90
C SER A 36 4.74 -13.45 0.51
N ASP A 37 5.47 -14.49 0.13
CA ASP A 37 6.10 -14.61 -1.20
C ASP A 37 5.11 -14.46 -2.35
N SER A 38 3.86 -14.94 -2.19
CA SER A 38 2.79 -14.81 -3.19
C SER A 38 2.36 -13.37 -3.50
N LYS A 39 2.80 -12.40 -2.70
CA LYS A 39 2.54 -10.97 -2.88
C LYS A 39 3.80 -10.19 -3.26
N ALA A 40 4.99 -10.74 -3.04
CA ALA A 40 6.24 -10.05 -3.31
C ALA A 40 6.38 -9.74 -4.81
N GLY A 41 6.79 -8.52 -5.14
CA GLY A 41 6.98 -8.07 -6.52
C GLY A 41 5.70 -7.67 -7.27
N LYS A 42 4.52 -7.79 -6.66
CA LYS A 42 3.26 -7.27 -7.23
C LYS A 42 3.16 -5.76 -7.07
N ASP A 43 2.43 -5.13 -7.99
CA ASP A 43 2.09 -3.72 -7.86
C ASP A 43 1.21 -3.47 -6.62
N ALA A 44 1.37 -2.30 -5.99
CA ALA A 44 0.59 -1.95 -4.80
C ALA A 44 -0.93 -1.88 -5.08
N ALA A 45 -1.34 -1.49 -6.28
CA ALA A 45 -2.74 -1.45 -6.68
C ALA A 45 -3.35 -2.86 -6.82
N GLU A 46 -2.54 -3.88 -7.12
CA GLU A 46 -3.00 -5.28 -7.12
C GLU A 46 -3.21 -5.84 -5.70
N LEU A 47 -2.59 -5.23 -4.69
CA LEU A 47 -2.67 -5.66 -3.29
C LEU A 47 -3.79 -4.97 -2.50
N ALA A 48 -4.47 -3.99 -3.09
CA ALA A 48 -5.49 -3.14 -2.47
C ALA A 48 -6.91 -3.72 -2.62
#